data_AF-A0A0U5HVD4-F1
#
_entry.id   AF-A0A0U5HVD4-F1
#
_cell.length_a   1.000
_cell.length_b   1.000
_cell.length_c   1.000
_cell.angle_alpha   90.00
_cell.angle_beta   90.00
_cell.angle_gamma   90.00
#
_symmetry.space_group_name_H-M   'P 1'
#
loop_
_entity.id
_entity.type
_entity.pdbx_description
1 polymer ?
#
loop_
_entity_poly.entity_id
_entity_poly.type
_entity_poly.pdbx_seq_one_letter_code
_entity_poly.pdbx_strand_id
1 'polypeptide(L)'
;MDDIKAMIETLTEEKNRLDFELDAALHTFAEYEEGMNVRWQTADPAARQALMDERNQVEEQLGIVTIVMRLDEIREQLDALRQQVA
;
A
#
# COMPACT_ATOMS: atom_id res chain seq x y z
N MET A 1 6.03 27.86 15.37
CA MET A 1 5.23 27.85 14.14
C MET A 1 6.04 27.34 12.96
N ASP A 2 7.29 27.77 12.77
CA ASP A 2 8.12 27.31 11.64
C ASP A 2 8.45 25.81 11.73
N ASP A 3 8.69 25.27 12.93
CA ASP A 3 8.89 23.83 13.13
C ASP A 3 7.65 23.00 12.74
N ILE A 4 6.44 23.48 13.07
CA ILE A 4 5.18 22.81 12.73
C ILE A 4 4.97 22.81 11.21
N LYS A 5 5.30 23.91 10.53
CA LYS A 5 5.25 23.99 9.07
C LYS A 5 6.24 23.01 8.41
N ALA A 6 7.46 22.93 8.92
CA ALA A 6 8.47 21.99 8.42
C ALA A 6 8.05 20.52 8.64
N MET A 7 7.40 20.20 9.77
CA MET A 7 6.81 18.89 10.02
C MET A 7 5.67 18.56 9.06
N ILE A 8 4.76 19.51 8.80
CA ILE A 8 3.68 19.34 7.82
C ILE A 8 4.24 19.09 6.42
N GLU A 9 5.27 19.83 6.01
CA GLU A 9 5.94 19.65 4.72
C GLU A 9 6.55 18.25 4.60
N THR A 10 7.34 17.83 5.59
CA THR A 10 7.97 16.49 5.64
C THR A 10 6.93 15.37 5.56
N LEU A 11 5.86 15.45 6.36
CA LEU A 11 4.80 14.45 6.37
C LEU A 11 4.01 14.45 5.05
N THR A 12 3.85 15.60 4.39
CA THR A 12 3.19 15.69 3.08
C THR A 12 4.03 15.05 1.99
N GLU A 13 5.35 15.25 2.01
CA GLU A 13 6.28 14.58 1.09
C GLU A 13 6.28 13.07 1.30
N GLU A 14 6.35 12.62 2.56
CA GLU A 14 6.29 11.19 2.89
C GLU A 14 4.96 10.56 2.45
N LYS A 15 3.83 11.24 2.70
CA LYS A 15 2.51 10.82 2.24
C LYS A 15 2.50 10.64 0.71
N ASN A 16 2.97 11.65 -0.04
CA ASN A 16 2.96 11.59 -1.50
C ASN A 16 3.84 10.46 -2.05
N ARG A 17 5.00 10.22 -1.41
CA ARG A 17 5.86 9.08 -1.75
C ARG A 17 5.14 7.75 -1.51
N LEU A 18 4.49 7.60 -0.36
CA LEU A 18 3.77 6.37 -0.01
C LEU A 18 2.51 6.15 -0.86
N ASP A 19 1.80 7.22 -1.25
CA ASP A 19 0.68 7.12 -2.20
C ASP A 19 1.19 6.59 -3.55
N PHE A 20 2.34 7.08 -4.06
CA PHE A 20 2.95 6.57 -5.29
C PHE A 20 3.40 5.10 -5.16
N GLU A 21 4.01 4.73 -4.04
CA GLU A 21 4.39 3.35 -3.76
C GLU A 21 3.17 2.42 -3.66
N LEU A 22 2.08 2.88 -3.05
CA LEU A 22 0.82 2.15 -2.97
C LEU A 22 0.22 1.91 -4.35
N ASP A 23 0.16 2.94 -5.19
CA ASP A 23 -0.36 2.82 -6.56
C ASP A 23 0.45 1.81 -7.37
N ALA A 24 1.78 1.86 -7.27
CA ALA A 24 2.65 0.89 -7.93
C ALA A 24 2.42 -0.54 -7.41
N ALA A 25 2.33 -0.72 -6.09
CA ALA A 25 2.08 -2.01 -5.47
C ALA A 25 0.73 -2.60 -5.89
N LEU A 26 -0.33 -1.79 -5.88
CA LEU A 26 -1.67 -2.21 -6.32
C LEU A 26 -1.69 -2.58 -7.80
N HIS A 27 -0.97 -1.83 -8.64
CA HIS A 27 -0.85 -2.16 -10.06
C HIS A 27 -0.15 -3.50 -10.26
N THR A 28 1.01 -3.71 -9.62
CA THR A 28 1.73 -4.99 -9.68
C THR A 28 0.90 -6.16 -9.16
N PHE A 29 0.14 -5.95 -8.07
CA PHE A 29 -0.75 -6.98 -7.55
C PHE A 29 -1.86 -7.34 -8.55
N ALA A 30 -2.47 -6.34 -9.19
CA ALA A 30 -3.51 -6.56 -10.20
C ALA A 30 -2.98 -7.35 -11.42
N GLU A 31 -1.79 -7.02 -11.92
CA GLU A 31 -1.14 -7.76 -13.01
C GLU A 31 -0.88 -9.22 -12.61
N TYR A 32 -0.42 -9.44 -11.37
CA TYR A 32 -0.24 -10.78 -10.83
C TYR A 32 -1.57 -11.56 -10.78
N GLU A 33 -2.65 -10.94 -10.28
CA GLU A 33 -3.96 -11.58 -10.20
C GLU A 33 -4.52 -11.94 -11.59
N GLU A 34 -4.30 -11.09 -12.60
CA GLU A 34 -4.67 -11.41 -13.98
C GLU A 34 -3.94 -12.66 -14.49
N GLY A 35 -2.62 -12.73 -14.31
CA GLY A 35 -1.82 -13.90 -14.68
C GLY A 35 -2.17 -15.15 -13.88
N MET A 36 -2.47 -15.00 -12.59
CA MET A 36 -2.95 -16.07 -11.72
C MET A 36 -4.30 -16.61 -12.20
N ASN A 37 -5.23 -15.76 -12.64
CA ASN A 37 -6.54 -16.18 -13.11
C ASN A 37 -6.45 -17.07 -14.37
N VAL A 38 -5.50 -16.79 -15.26
CA VAL A 38 -5.22 -17.67 -16.41
C VAL A 38 -4.73 -19.04 -15.94
N ARG A 39 -3.81 -19.09 -14.98
CA ARG A 39 -3.31 -20.35 -14.39
C ARG A 39 -4.42 -21.12 -13.66
N TRP A 40 -5.33 -20.41 -12.99
CA TRP A 40 -6.42 -20.98 -12.21
C TRP A 40 -7.42 -21.80 -13.04
N GLN A 41 -7.70 -21.36 -14.27
CA GLN A 41 -8.69 -21.98 -15.15
C GLN A 41 -8.37 -23.45 -15.48
N THR A 42 -7.08 -23.81 -15.53
CA THR A 42 -6.62 -25.15 -15.88
C THR A 42 -5.99 -25.90 -14.70
N ALA A 43 -5.82 -25.24 -13.56
CA ALA A 43 -5.24 -25.82 -12.35
C ALA A 43 -6.16 -26.87 -11.71
N ASP A 44 -5.55 -27.98 -11.28
CA ASP A 44 -6.19 -28.95 -10.39
C ASP A 44 -6.33 -28.39 -8.96
N PRO A 45 -7.05 -29.07 -8.03
CA PRO A 45 -7.25 -28.56 -6.68
C PRO A 45 -5.96 -28.29 -5.89
N ALA A 46 -4.90 -29.07 -6.08
CA ALA A 46 -3.63 -28.87 -5.37
C ALA A 46 -2.88 -27.65 -5.94
N ALA A 47 -2.86 -27.50 -7.26
CA ALA A 47 -2.29 -26.34 -7.93
C ALA A 47 -3.05 -25.05 -7.60
N ARG A 48 -4.38 -25.11 -7.43
CA ARG A 48 -5.19 -23.98 -6.97
C ARG A 48 -4.81 -23.53 -5.55
N GLN A 49 -4.58 -24.47 -4.64
CA GLN A 49 -4.11 -24.12 -3.29
C GLN A 49 -2.76 -23.40 -3.36
N ALA A 50 -1.81 -23.94 -4.15
CA ALA A 50 -0.51 -23.31 -4.33
C ALA A 50 -0.60 -21.89 -4.92
N LEU A 51 -1.52 -21.64 -5.88
CA LEU A 51 -1.76 -20.32 -6.44
C LEU A 51 -2.31 -19.32 -5.40
N MET A 52 -3.16 -19.77 -4.48
CA MET A 52 -3.66 -18.93 -3.39
C MET A 52 -2.57 -18.60 -2.37
N ASP A 53 -1.72 -19.58 -2.05
CA ASP A 53 -0.57 -19.35 -1.17
C ASP A 53 0.42 -18.37 -1.80
N GLU A 54 0.69 -18.51 -3.09
CA GLU A 54 1.51 -17.58 -3.88
C GLU A 54 0.88 -16.18 -3.91
N ARG A 55 -0.44 -16.06 -4.10
CA ARG A 55 -1.16 -14.77 -4.06
C ARG A 55 -0.94 -14.05 -2.73
N ASN A 56 -1.09 -14.75 -1.62
CA ASN A 56 -0.90 -14.18 -0.29
C ASN A 56 0.55 -13.73 -0.06
N GLN A 57 1.52 -14.51 -0.56
CA GLN A 57 2.93 -14.12 -0.48
C GLN A 57 3.25 -12.88 -1.31
N VAL A 58 2.67 -12.75 -2.51
CA VAL A 58 2.85 -11.56 -3.35
C VAL A 58 2.22 -10.34 -2.68
N GLU A 59 1.03 -10.47 -2.11
CA GLU A 59 0.36 -9.40 -1.35
C GLU A 59 1.22 -8.91 -0.16
N GLU A 60 1.79 -9.86 0.59
CA GLU A 60 2.68 -9.56 1.72
C GLU A 60 4.01 -8.89 1.27
N GLN A 61 4.62 -9.40 0.19
CA GLN A 61 5.88 -8.85 -0.36
C GLN A 61 5.72 -7.43 -0.90
N LEU A 62 4.57 -7.11 -1.48
CA LEU A 62 4.24 -5.77 -1.94
C LEU A 62 3.99 -4.80 -0.77
N GLY A 63 3.81 -5.32 0.45
CA GLY A 63 3.70 -4.50 1.66
C GLY A 63 2.48 -3.58 1.66
N ILE A 64 1.44 -3.90 0.88
CA ILE A 64 0.27 -3.02 0.65
C ILE A 64 -0.36 -2.60 1.99
N VAL A 65 -0.57 -3.55 2.91
CA VAL A 65 -1.13 -3.28 4.24
C VAL A 65 -0.25 -2.34 5.04
N THR A 66 1.07 -2.56 5.03
CA THR A 66 2.05 -1.71 5.74
C THR A 66 2.03 -0.28 5.21
N ILE A 67 1.96 -0.10 3.89
CA ILE A 67 1.89 1.22 3.25
C ILE A 67 0.60 1.94 3.65
N VAL A 68 -0.55 1.24 3.61
CA VAL A 68 -1.85 1.80 4.01
C VAL A 68 -1.85 2.23 5.48
N MET A 69 -1.37 1.37 6.38
CA MET A 69 -1.27 1.71 7.81
C MET A 69 -0.43 2.96 8.04
N ARG A 70 0.71 3.07 7.34
CA ARG A 70 1.58 4.24 7.44
C ARG A 70 0.92 5.52 6.88
N LEU A 71 0.19 5.40 5.77
CA LEU A 71 -0.56 6.53 5.20
C LEU A 71 -1.63 7.04 6.16
N ASP A 72 -2.34 6.14 6.85
CA ASP A 72 -3.37 6.51 7.82
C ASP A 72 -2.76 7.24 9.04
N GLU A 73 -1.64 6.73 9.58
CA GLU A 73 -0.89 7.42 10.64
C GLU A 73 -0.45 8.84 10.24
N ILE A 74 0.02 9.01 8.99
CA ILE A 74 0.46 10.31 8.49
C ILE A 74 -0.72 11.27 8.34
N ARG A 75 -1.88 10.78 7.85
CA ARG A 75 -3.11 11.58 7.71
C ARG A 75 -3.57 12.10 9.06
N GLU A 76 -3.60 11.23 10.09
CA GLU A 76 -3.93 11.62 11.45
C GLU A 76 -2.97 12.68 12.02
N GLN A 77 -1.66 12.50 11.81
CA GLN A 77 -0.65 13.47 12.26
C GLN A 77 -0.79 14.82 11.54
N LEU A 78 -1.02 14.82 10.23
CA LEU A 78 -1.22 16.04 9.45
C LEU A 78 -2.45 16.81 9.92
N ASP A 79 -3.56 16.12 10.19
CA ASP A 79 -4.78 16.74 10.68
C ASP A 79 -4.58 17.35 12.08
N ALA A 80 -3.90 16.63 12.97
CA ALA A 80 -3.55 17.13 14.31
C ALA A 80 -2.63 18.36 14.25
N LEU A 81 -1.66 18.40 13.33
CA LEU A 81 -0.76 19.55 13.17
C LEU A 81 -1.49 20.75 12.55
N ARG A 82 -2.38 20.53 11.56
CA ARG A 82 -3.16 21.61 10.93
C ARG A 82 -4.08 22.30 11.92
N GLN A 83 -4.67 21.56 12.86
CA GLN A 83 -5.50 22.12 13.94
C GLN A 83 -4.71 23.03 14.90
N GLN A 84 -3.38 22.87 15.00
CA GLN A 84 -2.53 23.72 15.84
C GLN A 84 -2.09 25.01 15.14
N VAL A 85 -2.23 25.08 13.82
CA VAL A 85 -1.85 26.25 12.99
C VAL A 85 -3.08 27.07 12.58
N ALA A 86 -4.28 26.49 12.66
CA ALA A 86 -5.57 27.16 12.46
C ALA A 86 -5.94 28.09 13.62
#